data_AF-A0A3C0DYQ1-F1
#
_entry.id   AF-A0A3C0DYQ1-F1
#
_cell.length_a   1.000
_cell.length_b   1.000
_cell.length_c   1.000
_cell.angle_alpha   90.00
_cell.angle_beta   90.00
_cell.angle_gamma   90.00
#
_symmetry.space_group_name_H-M   'P 1'
#
loop_
_entity.id
_entity.type
_entity.pdbx_description
1 polymer ?
#
loop_
_entity_poly.entity_id
_entity_poly.type
_entity_poly.pdbx_seq_one_letter_code
_entity_poly.pdbx_strand_id
1 'polypeptide(L)'
;MTASVAQAQTFTNSSNLLPSTYNSGGCVGFADMDGDGYDDLIVLDQSNTLHTLYQTPEGGFVDYNLGQVSNNSQWGMCVADFDNDGHKDVFSGGSYDGVHVQHITAPGVSNTLELADGSMFMQACNWVDIDNDGVLDVFGCHDDALSRMWQGNEDGTLSPAPQFIDLTDYDLQDYPGNDHSGNYGTVWTDFDSDGDIDLFIAKCRQ
;
A
#
# COMPACT_ATOMS: atom_id res chain seq x y z
N MET A 1 44.38 1.57 17.06
CA MET A 1 43.12 1.52 16.29
C MET A 1 42.46 2.88 16.40
N THR A 2 42.47 3.67 15.34
CA THR A 2 41.70 4.92 15.25
C THR A 2 40.27 4.55 14.87
N ALA A 3 39.30 4.83 15.73
CA ALA A 3 37.88 4.65 15.41
C ALA A 3 37.53 5.55 14.22
N SER A 4 37.04 4.98 13.13
CA SER A 4 36.39 5.76 12.07
C SER A 4 35.09 6.30 12.63
N VAL A 5 34.96 7.62 12.68
CA VAL A 5 33.69 8.26 12.99
C VAL A 5 32.76 7.96 11.82
N ALA A 6 31.77 7.08 12.03
CA ALA A 6 30.74 6.84 11.04
C ALA A 6 30.00 8.16 10.80
N GLN A 7 30.08 8.67 9.58
CA GLN A 7 29.37 9.87 9.18
C GLN A 7 27.98 9.42 8.73
N ALA A 8 26.93 10.03 9.29
CA ALA A 8 25.56 9.77 8.84
C ALA A 8 25.44 10.08 7.34
N GLN A 9 24.60 9.33 6.64
CA GLN A 9 24.29 9.63 5.23
C GLN A 9 23.72 11.04 5.10
N THR A 10 24.12 11.75 4.05
CA THR A 10 23.60 13.08 3.72
C THR A 10 22.62 12.96 2.56
N PHE A 11 21.52 13.70 2.62
CA PHE A 11 20.55 13.78 1.54
C PHE A 11 20.80 15.03 0.69
N THR A 12 20.70 14.87 -0.62
CA THR A 12 20.70 15.98 -1.58
C THR A 12 19.33 16.06 -2.23
N ASN A 13 18.82 17.29 -2.36
CA ASN A 13 17.60 17.50 -3.13
C ASN A 13 17.90 17.27 -4.61
N SER A 14 17.21 16.30 -5.20
CA SER A 14 17.29 15.94 -6.62
C SER A 14 15.93 16.02 -7.32
N SER A 15 14.99 16.82 -6.81
CA SER A 15 13.65 16.97 -7.41
C SER A 15 13.68 17.49 -8.84
N ASN A 16 14.80 18.08 -9.28
CA ASN A 16 15.03 18.49 -10.66
C ASN A 16 15.20 17.31 -11.65
N LEU A 17 15.34 16.07 -11.15
CA LEU A 17 15.35 14.85 -11.96
C LEU A 17 13.93 14.40 -12.34
N LEU A 18 12.89 14.90 -11.66
CA LEU A 18 11.51 14.59 -11.99
C LEU A 18 11.12 15.28 -13.31
N PRO A 19 10.39 14.59 -14.20
CA PRO A 19 10.01 15.15 -15.51
C PRO A 19 8.88 16.18 -15.40
N SER A 20 8.10 16.16 -14.31
CA SER A 20 7.00 17.09 -14.03
C SER A 20 6.86 17.38 -12.53
N THR A 21 5.90 18.22 -12.18
CA THR A 21 5.46 18.43 -10.80
C THR A 21 4.25 17.55 -10.51
N TYR A 22 4.32 16.79 -9.42
CA TYR A 22 3.23 15.95 -8.92
C TYR A 22 2.78 16.52 -7.57
N ASN A 23 1.48 16.67 -7.38
CA ASN A 23 0.87 17.31 -6.24
C ASN A 23 0.00 16.27 -5.52
N SER A 24 0.55 15.60 -4.53
CA SER A 24 -0.21 14.66 -3.70
C SER A 24 -0.13 15.07 -2.24
N GLY A 25 -1.24 14.92 -1.53
CA GLY A 25 -1.30 15.10 -0.08
C GLY A 25 -0.95 13.84 0.71
N GLY A 26 -0.82 12.68 0.06
CA GLY A 26 -0.77 11.39 0.76
C GLY A 26 0.24 10.39 0.20
N CYS A 27 0.03 9.90 -1.01
CA CYS A 27 0.50 8.57 -1.40
C CYS A 27 1.68 8.59 -2.39
N VAL A 28 2.81 8.03 -1.96
CA VAL A 28 3.98 7.73 -2.80
C VAL A 28 4.50 6.33 -2.46
N GLY A 29 4.85 5.54 -3.47
CA GLY A 29 5.49 4.24 -3.35
C GLY A 29 6.85 4.22 -4.03
N PHE A 30 7.70 3.29 -3.60
CA PHE A 30 9.00 3.00 -4.19
C PHE A 30 9.11 1.50 -4.40
N ALA A 31 9.31 1.08 -5.64
CA ALA A 31 9.50 -0.32 -6.00
C ALA A 31 10.12 -0.40 -7.40
N ASP A 32 10.92 -1.42 -7.66
CA ASP A 32 11.33 -1.79 -9.02
C ASP A 32 10.12 -2.37 -9.77
N MET A 33 9.48 -1.55 -10.62
CA MET A 33 8.22 -1.86 -11.29
C MET A 33 8.42 -2.57 -12.63
N ASP A 34 9.58 -2.38 -13.29
CA ASP A 34 9.92 -3.03 -14.56
C ASP A 34 11.01 -4.11 -14.46
N GLY A 35 11.56 -4.34 -13.27
CA GLY A 35 12.53 -5.39 -12.98
C GLY A 35 13.95 -5.06 -13.47
N ASP A 36 14.26 -3.79 -13.68
CA ASP A 36 15.58 -3.36 -14.19
C ASP A 36 16.64 -3.18 -13.08
N GLY A 37 16.23 -3.31 -11.81
CA GLY A 37 17.07 -3.22 -10.63
C GLY A 37 17.18 -1.82 -10.04
N TYR A 38 16.42 -0.84 -10.52
CA TYR A 38 16.28 0.49 -9.93
C TYR A 38 14.90 0.65 -9.27
N ASP A 39 14.83 1.37 -8.16
CA ASP A 39 13.54 1.68 -7.53
C ASP A 39 12.85 2.81 -8.31
N ASP A 40 11.62 2.55 -8.75
CA ASP A 40 10.77 3.51 -9.42
C ASP A 40 9.91 4.30 -8.43
N LEU A 41 9.35 5.41 -8.87
CA LEU A 41 8.39 6.17 -8.08
C LEU A 41 6.96 5.88 -8.54
N ILE A 42 6.11 5.55 -7.59
CA ILE A 42 4.68 5.35 -7.82
C ILE A 42 3.96 6.51 -7.12
N VAL A 43 3.19 7.30 -7.85
CA VAL A 43 2.60 8.54 -7.32
C VAL A 43 1.13 8.63 -7.70
N LEU A 44 0.29 9.03 -6.76
CA LEU A 44 -1.06 9.50 -7.04
C LEU A 44 -1.07 11.03 -7.11
N ASP A 45 -0.92 11.59 -8.32
CA ASP A 45 -1.09 13.03 -8.55
C ASP A 45 -2.54 13.45 -8.26
N GLN A 46 -2.69 14.61 -7.60
CA GLN A 46 -3.94 15.10 -7.01
C GLN A 46 -4.64 14.07 -6.10
N SER A 47 -3.86 13.12 -5.57
CA SER A 47 -4.35 11.96 -4.83
C SER A 47 -5.32 11.07 -5.62
N ASN A 48 -5.33 11.09 -6.96
CA ASN A 48 -6.31 10.29 -7.72
C ASN A 48 -5.86 9.85 -9.12
N THR A 49 -4.73 10.34 -9.63
CA THR A 49 -4.20 9.98 -10.94
C THR A 49 -2.89 9.25 -10.75
N LEU A 50 -2.85 7.98 -11.17
CA LEU A 50 -1.69 7.13 -10.97
C LEU A 50 -0.62 7.40 -12.04
N HIS A 51 0.58 7.64 -11.57
CA HIS A 51 1.79 7.73 -12.37
C HIS A 51 2.81 6.72 -11.85
N THR A 52 3.47 6.03 -12.77
CA THR A 52 4.72 5.30 -12.49
C THR A 52 5.84 6.00 -13.21
N LEU A 53 6.83 6.47 -12.46
CA LEU A 53 8.01 7.11 -12.98
C LEU A 53 9.15 6.11 -12.92
N TYR A 54 9.49 5.53 -14.07
CA TYR A 54 10.54 4.53 -14.19
C TYR A 54 11.91 5.20 -14.14
N GLN A 55 12.75 4.79 -13.20
CA GLN A 55 14.10 5.31 -13.06
C GLN A 55 14.96 4.82 -14.23
N THR A 56 15.78 5.71 -14.79
CA THR A 56 16.76 5.32 -15.81
C THR A 56 18.14 5.08 -15.20
N PRO A 57 19.02 4.30 -15.86
CA PRO A 57 20.40 4.10 -15.39
C PRO A 57 21.22 5.41 -15.24
N GLU A 58 20.82 6.48 -15.92
CA GLU A 58 21.42 7.82 -15.79
C GLU A 58 20.90 8.59 -14.55
N GLY A 59 19.96 8.02 -13.79
CA GLY A 59 19.33 8.59 -12.60
C GLY A 59 18.13 9.50 -12.88
N GLY A 60 17.72 9.63 -14.14
CA GLY A 60 16.50 10.35 -14.51
C GLY A 60 15.24 9.49 -14.35
N PHE A 61 14.09 10.02 -14.77
CA PHE A 61 12.83 9.28 -14.74
C PHE A 61 12.04 9.44 -16.04
N VAL A 62 11.36 8.37 -16.47
CA VAL A 62 10.37 8.37 -17.55
C VAL A 62 8.98 8.19 -16.95
N ASP A 63 8.11 9.19 -17.14
CA ASP A 63 6.75 9.19 -16.59
C ASP A 63 5.77 8.42 -17.48
N TYR A 64 5.08 7.45 -16.89
CA TYR A 64 3.92 6.78 -17.43
C TYR A 64 2.68 7.12 -16.61
N ASN A 65 1.78 7.90 -17.22
CA ASN A 65 0.46 8.19 -16.67
C ASN A 65 -0.49 7.01 -16.93
N LEU A 66 -0.86 6.29 -15.87
CA LEU A 66 -1.78 5.15 -15.88
C LEU A 66 -3.26 5.59 -15.76
N GLY A 67 -3.50 6.88 -15.60
CA GLY A 67 -4.82 7.48 -15.60
C GLY A 67 -5.42 7.63 -14.21
N GLN A 68 -6.66 8.10 -14.21
CA GLN A 68 -7.39 8.40 -12.98
C GLN A 68 -7.93 7.11 -12.35
N VAL A 69 -7.52 6.79 -11.13
CA VAL A 69 -7.97 5.60 -10.40
C VAL A 69 -9.31 5.81 -9.69
N SER A 70 -9.63 7.07 -9.34
CA SER A 70 -10.88 7.44 -8.67
C SER A 70 -11.26 8.89 -8.95
N ASN A 71 -12.53 9.26 -8.78
CA ASN A 71 -12.99 10.65 -8.84
C ASN A 71 -12.75 11.45 -7.53
N ASN A 72 -12.25 10.80 -6.47
CA ASN A 72 -12.00 11.38 -5.17
C ASN A 72 -10.56 11.12 -4.71
N SER A 73 -10.14 11.82 -3.65
CA SER A 73 -8.80 11.67 -3.09
C SER A 73 -8.62 10.31 -2.43
N GLN A 74 -7.56 9.62 -2.81
CA GLN A 74 -7.08 8.39 -2.19
C GLN A 74 -6.04 8.75 -1.12
N TRP A 75 -6.20 8.17 0.07
CA TRP A 75 -5.45 8.52 1.28
C TRP A 75 -4.48 7.42 1.70
N GLY A 76 -4.74 6.18 1.31
CA GLY A 76 -3.81 5.05 1.45
C GLY A 76 -3.41 4.49 0.09
N MET A 77 -2.16 4.06 -0.02
CA MET A 77 -1.64 3.32 -1.17
C MET A 77 -0.52 2.37 -0.74
N CYS A 78 -0.48 1.19 -1.35
CA CYS A 78 0.57 0.20 -1.15
C CYS A 78 0.83 -0.54 -2.46
N VAL A 79 2.07 -1.00 -2.64
CA VAL A 79 2.56 -1.55 -3.90
C VAL A 79 3.14 -2.95 -3.64
N ALA A 80 2.71 -3.95 -4.40
CA ALA A 80 3.24 -5.31 -4.37
C ALA A 80 2.78 -6.10 -5.60
N ASP A 81 3.44 -7.22 -5.87
CA ASP A 81 3.12 -8.16 -6.95
C ASP A 81 2.21 -9.21 -6.35
N PHE A 82 0.90 -8.93 -6.36
CA PHE A 82 -0.05 -9.68 -5.53
C PHE A 82 -0.44 -11.02 -6.15
N ASP A 83 -0.34 -11.13 -7.48
CA ASP A 83 -0.68 -12.34 -8.23
C ASP A 83 0.55 -13.13 -8.70
N ASN A 84 1.75 -12.70 -8.29
CA ASN A 84 3.03 -13.33 -8.65
C ASN A 84 3.29 -13.36 -10.17
N ASP A 85 2.77 -12.41 -10.94
CA ASP A 85 3.01 -12.32 -12.38
C ASP A 85 4.36 -11.68 -12.75
N GLY A 86 5.06 -11.13 -11.74
CA GLY A 86 6.36 -10.48 -11.88
C GLY A 86 6.27 -8.96 -12.01
N HIS A 87 5.07 -8.39 -12.08
CA HIS A 87 4.82 -6.96 -12.09
C HIS A 87 4.23 -6.52 -10.75
N LYS A 88 4.64 -5.33 -10.30
CA LYS A 88 4.13 -4.76 -9.05
C LYS A 88 2.84 -3.99 -9.36
N ASP A 89 1.83 -4.20 -8.53
CA ASP A 89 0.51 -3.61 -8.61
C ASP A 89 0.29 -2.55 -7.55
N VAL A 90 -0.75 -1.75 -7.72
CA VAL A 90 -1.07 -0.65 -6.81
C VAL A 90 -2.46 -0.83 -6.22
N PHE A 91 -2.55 -0.92 -4.89
CA PHE A 91 -3.81 -0.83 -4.16
C PHE A 91 -3.97 0.56 -3.57
N SER A 92 -5.16 1.15 -3.69
CA SER A 92 -5.47 2.47 -3.16
C SER A 92 -6.93 2.61 -2.71
N GLY A 93 -7.18 3.57 -1.84
CA GLY A 93 -8.49 3.78 -1.20
C GLY A 93 -8.49 5.06 -0.36
N GLY A 94 -9.66 5.48 0.13
CA GLY A 94 -9.71 6.60 1.08
C GLY A 94 -10.95 7.48 1.07
N SER A 95 -11.90 7.29 0.14
CA SER A 95 -13.02 8.23 -0.02
C SER A 95 -14.40 7.57 0.01
N TYR A 96 -14.53 6.37 0.60
CA TYR A 96 -15.75 5.55 0.62
C TYR A 96 -16.30 5.19 -0.77
N ASP A 97 -15.56 5.46 -1.83
CA ASP A 97 -15.94 5.18 -3.21
C ASP A 97 -15.41 3.83 -3.72
N GLY A 98 -14.84 3.05 -2.82
CA GLY A 98 -14.26 1.75 -3.10
C GLY A 98 -12.80 1.69 -2.67
N VAL A 99 -12.22 0.53 -2.95
CA VAL A 99 -10.77 0.37 -3.01
C VAL A 99 -10.44 -0.09 -4.43
N HIS A 100 -9.34 0.42 -4.96
CA HIS A 100 -8.98 0.29 -6.35
C HIS A 100 -7.63 -0.42 -6.43
N VAL A 101 -7.62 -1.55 -7.14
CA VAL A 101 -6.38 -2.23 -7.54
C VAL A 101 -6.09 -1.85 -8.99
N GLN A 102 -4.91 -1.33 -9.24
CA GLN A 102 -4.36 -1.20 -10.59
C GLN A 102 -3.46 -2.40 -10.84
N HIS A 103 -4.00 -3.38 -11.56
CA HIS A 103 -3.30 -4.59 -11.98
C HIS A 103 -2.42 -4.26 -13.20
N ILE A 104 -1.12 -4.15 -12.99
CA ILE A 104 -0.13 -3.71 -13.98
C ILE A 104 0.48 -4.94 -14.62
N THR A 105 0.45 -5.02 -15.95
CA THR A 105 0.93 -6.21 -16.70
C THR A 105 2.12 -5.91 -17.61
N ALA A 106 2.50 -4.63 -17.69
CA ALA A 106 3.68 -4.12 -18.39
C ALA A 106 3.82 -2.62 -18.08
N PRO A 107 5.00 -2.01 -18.34
CA PRO A 107 5.17 -0.58 -18.20
C PRO A 107 4.12 0.22 -18.98
N GLY A 108 3.30 0.98 -18.25
CA GLY A 108 2.23 1.79 -18.83
C GLY A 108 0.91 1.06 -19.10
N VAL A 109 0.79 -0.21 -18.75
CA VAL A 109 -0.41 -1.02 -19.03
C VAL A 109 -1.00 -1.52 -17.71
N SER A 110 -2.17 -0.99 -17.34
CA SER A 110 -2.92 -1.42 -16.17
C SER A 110 -4.38 -1.74 -16.49
N ASN A 111 -4.97 -2.60 -15.66
CA ASN A 111 -6.41 -2.85 -15.58
C ASN A 111 -6.88 -2.53 -14.17
N THR A 112 -8.01 -1.83 -14.04
CA THR A 112 -8.61 -1.56 -12.72
C THR A 112 -9.44 -2.75 -12.25
N LEU A 113 -9.20 -3.20 -11.03
CA LEU A 113 -10.06 -4.11 -10.29
C LEU A 113 -10.73 -3.36 -9.13
N GLU A 114 -12.04 -3.53 -9.01
CA GLU A 114 -12.83 -3.01 -7.90
C GLU A 114 -13.16 -4.14 -6.95
N LEU A 115 -12.86 -3.98 -5.66
CA LEU A 115 -13.11 -5.03 -4.67
C LEU A 115 -14.47 -4.85 -4.00
N ALA A 116 -15.14 -5.98 -3.75
CA ALA A 116 -16.30 -5.99 -2.88
C ALA A 116 -15.91 -5.55 -1.47
N ASP A 117 -16.84 -4.97 -0.72
CA ASP A 117 -16.58 -4.41 0.62
C ASP A 117 -15.50 -3.32 0.67
N GLY A 118 -15.22 -2.64 -0.45
CA GLY A 118 -14.21 -1.58 -0.55
C GLY A 118 -14.58 -0.21 0.00
N SER A 119 -15.84 0.06 0.38
CA SER A 119 -16.26 1.41 0.77
C SER A 119 -15.75 1.81 2.16
N MET A 120 -14.55 2.39 2.25
CA MET A 120 -13.93 2.78 3.53
C MET A 120 -13.20 4.11 3.44
N PHE A 121 -13.03 4.75 4.60
CA PHE A 121 -12.07 5.83 4.79
C PHE A 121 -10.70 5.23 5.13
N MET A 122 -9.97 4.82 4.10
CA MET A 122 -8.68 4.14 4.26
C MET A 122 -7.54 5.11 4.57
N GLN A 123 -6.80 4.86 5.66
CA GLN A 123 -5.67 5.71 6.08
C GLN A 123 -4.29 5.09 5.81
N ALA A 124 -4.22 3.77 5.73
CA ALA A 124 -3.02 3.00 5.45
C ALA A 124 -3.41 1.64 4.86
N CYS A 125 -2.49 0.98 4.18
CA CYS A 125 -2.69 -0.38 3.70
C CYS A 125 -1.36 -1.15 3.60
N ASN A 126 -1.46 -2.47 3.52
CA ASN A 126 -0.32 -3.37 3.43
C ASN A 126 -0.70 -4.58 2.58
N TRP A 127 0.27 -5.03 1.78
CA TRP A 127 0.26 -6.36 1.19
C TRP A 127 1.03 -7.31 2.11
N VAL A 128 0.39 -8.41 2.53
CA VAL A 128 0.93 -9.41 3.44
C VAL A 128 0.27 -10.74 3.13
N ASP A 129 1.02 -11.83 3.15
CA ASP A 129 0.48 -13.19 3.14
C ASP A 129 -0.02 -13.51 4.56
N ILE A 130 -1.32 -13.33 4.82
CA ILE A 130 -1.92 -13.41 6.17
C ILE A 130 -2.18 -14.86 6.55
N ASP A 131 -2.60 -15.70 5.60
CA ASP A 131 -2.90 -17.11 5.84
C ASP A 131 -1.75 -18.08 5.49
N ASN A 132 -0.59 -17.54 5.10
CA ASN A 132 0.65 -18.25 4.80
C ASN A 132 0.46 -19.25 3.65
N ASP A 133 -0.33 -18.87 2.63
CA ASP A 133 -0.61 -19.68 1.45
C ASP A 133 0.36 -19.41 0.28
N GLY A 134 1.21 -18.38 0.41
CA GLY A 134 2.19 -17.96 -0.59
C GLY A 134 1.66 -16.94 -1.61
N VAL A 135 0.41 -16.48 -1.46
CA VAL A 135 -0.20 -15.40 -2.23
C VAL A 135 -0.37 -14.20 -1.31
N LEU A 136 -0.18 -12.98 -1.83
CA LEU A 136 -0.33 -11.79 -1.01
C LEU A 136 -1.80 -11.42 -0.84
N ASP A 137 -2.20 -11.22 0.40
CA ASP A 137 -3.45 -10.59 0.80
C ASP A 137 -3.25 -9.08 0.97
N VAL A 138 -4.35 -8.34 1.05
CA VAL A 138 -4.30 -6.90 1.34
C VAL A 138 -5.13 -6.53 2.55
N PHE A 139 -4.58 -5.68 3.40
CA PHE A 139 -5.24 -5.09 4.54
C PHE A 139 -5.36 -3.57 4.37
N GLY A 140 -6.53 -3.01 4.67
CA GLY A 140 -6.82 -1.58 4.65
C GLY A 140 -7.28 -1.07 6.02
N CYS A 141 -6.58 -0.06 6.55
CA CYS A 141 -6.93 0.61 7.79
C CYS A 141 -8.13 1.53 7.62
N HIS A 142 -9.27 1.19 8.23
CA HIS A 142 -10.46 2.04 8.19
C HIS A 142 -10.42 3.07 9.32
N ASP A 143 -10.52 4.37 9.03
CA ASP A 143 -10.47 5.38 10.08
C ASP A 143 -11.67 5.25 11.02
N ASP A 144 -12.91 5.15 10.56
CA ASP A 144 -14.11 5.26 11.40
C ASP A 144 -14.86 3.95 11.66
N ALA A 145 -14.27 2.80 11.34
CA ALA A 145 -14.83 1.49 11.68
C ALA A 145 -13.72 0.43 11.75
N LEU A 146 -14.11 -0.85 11.80
CA LEU A 146 -13.17 -1.96 11.63
C LEU A 146 -12.43 -1.85 10.29
N SER A 147 -11.12 -2.11 10.33
CA SER A 147 -10.30 -2.34 9.14
C SER A 147 -10.83 -3.52 8.32
N ARG A 148 -10.41 -3.61 7.06
CA ARG A 148 -10.85 -4.66 6.14
C ARG A 148 -9.67 -5.35 5.51
N MET A 149 -9.89 -6.59 5.08
CA MET A 149 -8.87 -7.40 4.43
C MET A 149 -9.46 -8.26 3.33
N TRP A 150 -8.64 -8.57 2.33
CA TRP A 150 -9.01 -9.36 1.17
C TRP A 150 -7.95 -10.42 0.90
N GLN A 151 -8.41 -11.65 0.74
CA GLN A 151 -7.58 -12.80 0.40
C GLN A 151 -7.14 -12.74 -1.08
N GLY A 152 -5.84 -12.86 -1.32
CA GLY A 152 -5.27 -13.16 -2.63
C GLY A 152 -5.56 -14.61 -3.03
N ASN A 153 -5.90 -14.82 -4.30
CA ASN A 153 -6.18 -16.16 -4.82
C ASN A 153 -5.17 -16.48 -5.93
N GLU A 154 -4.80 -17.76 -6.09
CA GLU A 154 -3.87 -18.22 -7.14
C GLU A 154 -4.28 -17.82 -8.57
N ASP A 155 -5.54 -17.44 -8.80
CA ASP A 155 -6.05 -16.97 -10.08
C ASP A 155 -5.92 -15.45 -10.30
N GLY A 156 -5.22 -14.75 -9.40
CA GLY A 156 -5.00 -13.30 -9.46
C GLY A 156 -6.23 -12.48 -9.05
N THR A 157 -7.14 -13.07 -8.28
CA THR A 157 -8.33 -12.36 -7.75
C THR A 157 -8.24 -12.09 -6.26
N LEU A 158 -9.00 -11.09 -5.79
CA LEU A 158 -9.07 -10.69 -4.38
C LEU A 158 -10.49 -10.80 -3.85
N SER A 159 -10.65 -11.44 -2.69
CA SER A 159 -11.94 -11.77 -2.08
C SER A 159 -12.02 -11.25 -0.64
N PRO A 160 -13.11 -10.61 -0.17
CA PRO A 160 -13.20 -10.19 1.23
C PRO A 160 -12.97 -11.35 2.20
N ALA A 161 -12.06 -11.15 3.16
CA ALA A 161 -11.62 -12.19 4.09
C ALA A 161 -11.60 -11.73 5.56
N PRO A 162 -12.71 -11.15 6.09
CA PRO A 162 -12.75 -10.64 7.47
C PRO A 162 -12.50 -11.71 8.54
N GLN A 163 -12.54 -13.00 8.17
CA GLN A 163 -12.28 -14.12 9.06
C GLN A 163 -10.80 -14.38 9.37
N PHE A 164 -9.85 -13.79 8.63
CA PHE A 164 -8.43 -14.03 8.86
C PHE A 164 -7.98 -13.54 10.24
N ILE A 165 -8.44 -12.36 10.64
CA ILE A 165 -8.12 -11.78 11.95
C ILE A 165 -9.41 -11.22 12.56
N ASP A 166 -9.76 -11.68 13.76
CA ASP A 166 -10.87 -11.12 14.52
C ASP A 166 -10.48 -9.73 15.07
N LEU A 167 -10.80 -8.70 14.29
CA LEU A 167 -10.55 -7.30 14.66
C LEU A 167 -11.48 -6.77 15.76
N THR A 168 -12.26 -7.62 16.41
CA THR A 168 -13.01 -7.27 17.62
C THR A 168 -12.33 -7.72 18.90
N ASP A 169 -11.42 -8.71 18.86
CA ASP A 169 -10.78 -9.29 20.05
C ASP A 169 -9.40 -8.68 20.34
N TYR A 170 -9.37 -7.54 21.02
CA TYR A 170 -8.13 -6.87 21.45
C TYR A 170 -8.28 -6.21 22.83
N ASP A 171 -7.16 -5.85 23.48
CA ASP A 171 -7.05 -5.40 24.90
C ASP A 171 -7.90 -4.15 25.26
N LEU A 172 -8.59 -3.56 24.30
CA LEU A 172 -9.48 -2.41 24.46
C LEU A 172 -10.90 -2.63 23.91
N GLN A 173 -11.28 -3.86 23.57
CA GLN A 173 -12.59 -4.19 23.01
C GLN A 173 -13.76 -3.76 23.93
N ASP A 174 -13.58 -3.85 25.25
CA ASP A 174 -14.61 -3.51 26.25
C ASP A 174 -14.55 -2.05 26.74
N TYR A 175 -13.75 -1.19 26.11
CA TYR A 175 -13.63 0.19 26.53
C TYR A 175 -14.91 0.98 26.18
N PRO A 176 -15.55 1.69 27.15
CA PRO A 176 -16.76 2.46 26.85
C PRO A 176 -16.51 3.53 25.80
N GLY A 177 -17.20 3.44 24.66
CA GLY A 177 -17.07 4.39 23.56
C GLY A 177 -16.22 3.89 22.38
N ASN A 178 -15.60 2.71 22.49
CA ASN A 178 -14.88 2.10 21.39
C ASN A 178 -15.84 1.78 20.23
N ASP A 179 -15.63 2.42 19.09
CA ASP A 179 -16.33 2.21 17.82
C ASP A 179 -15.43 1.54 16.77
N HIS A 180 -14.31 0.97 17.22
CA HIS A 180 -13.22 0.38 16.43
C HIS A 180 -12.47 1.35 15.53
N SER A 181 -12.73 2.65 15.63
CA SER A 181 -12.12 3.68 14.80
C SER A 181 -10.66 4.00 15.16
N GLY A 182 -10.02 4.87 14.38
CA GLY A 182 -8.68 5.39 14.56
C GLY A 182 -7.58 4.56 13.92
N ASN A 183 -7.85 3.58 13.06
CA ASN A 183 -6.79 2.73 12.49
C ASN A 183 -5.94 3.53 11.48
N TYR A 184 -4.64 3.77 11.77
CA TYR A 184 -3.80 4.70 10.99
C TYR A 184 -2.48 4.13 10.50
N GLY A 185 -2.01 3.04 11.09
CA GLY A 185 -0.77 2.41 10.69
C GLY A 185 -0.71 1.02 11.26
N THR A 186 0.04 0.16 10.59
CA THR A 186 0.20 -1.23 11.00
C THR A 186 1.66 -1.63 10.95
N VAL A 187 1.98 -2.68 11.69
CA VAL A 187 3.21 -3.44 11.52
C VAL A 187 2.79 -4.91 11.46
N TRP A 188 3.37 -5.62 10.50
CA TRP A 188 3.16 -7.03 10.27
C TRP A 188 4.48 -7.77 10.43
N THR A 189 4.52 -8.76 11.31
CA THR A 189 5.73 -9.56 11.60
C THR A 189 5.33 -10.79 12.37
N ASP A 190 6.02 -11.90 12.14
CA ASP A 190 5.97 -13.06 13.05
C ASP A 190 6.77 -12.70 14.31
N PHE A 191 6.11 -12.18 15.33
CA PHE A 191 6.74 -11.61 16.52
C PHE A 191 7.21 -12.69 17.48
N ASP A 192 6.47 -13.79 17.60
CA ASP A 192 6.77 -14.87 18.53
C ASP A 192 7.40 -16.12 17.89
N SER A 193 7.59 -16.09 16.56
CA SER A 193 8.24 -17.12 15.76
C SER A 193 7.46 -18.44 15.68
N ASP A 194 6.13 -18.38 15.72
CA ASP A 194 5.27 -19.56 15.60
C ASP A 194 4.85 -19.88 14.14
N GLY A 195 5.12 -18.96 13.22
CA GLY A 195 4.92 -19.12 11.78
C GLY A 195 3.60 -18.58 11.25
N ASP A 196 2.76 -17.96 12.07
CA ASP A 196 1.74 -17.02 11.59
C ASP A 196 2.25 -15.57 11.61
N ILE A 197 1.59 -14.67 10.88
CA ILE A 197 1.97 -13.26 10.83
C ILE A 197 1.15 -12.47 11.84
N ASP A 198 1.82 -11.82 12.79
CA ASP A 198 1.14 -10.97 13.76
C ASP A 198 0.85 -9.57 13.20
N LEU A 199 -0.22 -8.97 13.72
CA LEU A 199 -0.65 -7.62 13.41
C LEU A 199 -0.60 -6.71 14.64
N PHE A 200 0.13 -5.61 14.53
CA PHE A 200 -0.02 -4.45 15.41
C PHE A 200 -0.71 -3.30 14.68
N ILE A 201 -1.74 -2.68 15.27
CA ILE A 201 -2.41 -1.50 14.73
C ILE A 201 -2.18 -0.27 15.62
N ALA A 202 -1.58 0.77 15.06
CA ALA A 202 -1.51 2.09 15.68
C ALA A 202 -2.85 2.81 15.52
N LYS A 203 -3.47 3.18 16.65
CA LYS A 203 -4.76 3.88 16.67
C LYS A 203 -4.60 5.36 17.06
N CYS A 204 -5.23 6.27 16.31
CA CYS A 204 -5.20 7.72 16.56
C CYS A 204 -6.34 8.23 17.46
N ARG A 205 -7.38 7.41 17.67
CA ARG A 205 -8.53 7.64 18.55
C ARG A 205 -8.98 6.32 19.18
N GLN A 206 -9.65 6.42 20.33
CA GLN A 206 -10.30 5.36 21.09
C GLN A 206 -11.64 5.86 21.61
#